data_AF-A0AB34Z2I1-F1
#
_entry.id   AF-A0AB34Z2I1-F1
#
_cell.length_a   1.000
_cell.length_b   1.000
_cell.length_c   1.000
_cell.angle_alpha   90.00
_cell.angle_beta   90.00
_cell.angle_gamma   90.00
#
_symmetry.space_group_name_H-M   'P 1'
#
loop_
_entity.id
_entity.type
_entity.pdbx_description
1 polymer ?
#
loop_
_entity_poly.entity_id
_entity_poly.type
_entity_poly.pdbx_seq_one_letter_code
_entity_poly.pdbx_strand_id
1 'polypeptide(L)'
;MEEMASSIDYKTKSDQEDSKKLSLNNEVLNNALLEEFLEYKNLKSANNNSISFSHNDLRESVEINKLANDNLSFEYNTENLLAKGYSFKEVVKGQAEELIRKYVKATQILAIAGTNNLDEIDLSSRAILIRVAKTNIDQNKNAENSYKIINFQRTNLNQKNNLRNKNAFFSTHHDLRKAMFNEWEELKREFYCNKKVLA
;
A
#
# COMPACT_ATOMS: atom_id res chain seq x y z
N MET A 1 9.85 -65.98 -36.66
CA MET A 1 10.16 -65.11 -37.81
C MET A 1 8.84 -64.55 -38.25
N GLU A 2 8.51 -63.35 -37.75
CA GLU A 2 8.68 -62.07 -38.48
C GLU A 2 7.58 -61.95 -39.54
N GLU A 3 6.79 -60.89 -39.67
CA GLU A 3 6.79 -59.54 -39.12
C GLU A 3 5.42 -58.95 -39.52
N MET A 4 4.77 -58.12 -38.70
CA MET A 4 3.92 -56.97 -39.12
C MET A 4 3.06 -56.51 -37.94
N ALA A 5 3.43 -55.36 -37.37
CA ALA A 5 2.47 -54.40 -36.82
C ALA A 5 3.16 -53.04 -36.75
N SER A 6 2.77 -52.14 -37.67
CA SER A 6 3.09 -50.72 -37.56
C SER A 6 2.23 -50.10 -36.45
N SER A 7 2.84 -49.29 -35.60
CA SER A 7 2.14 -48.25 -34.85
C SER A 7 3.14 -47.14 -34.59
N ILE A 8 3.00 -46.09 -35.38
CA ILE A 8 3.75 -44.83 -35.26
C ILE A 8 3.03 -43.99 -34.21
N ASP A 9 3.74 -43.70 -33.12
CA ASP A 9 3.35 -42.74 -32.09
C ASP A 9 3.28 -41.32 -32.67
N TYR A 10 2.09 -40.72 -32.60
CA TYR A 10 1.90 -39.28 -32.80
C TYR A 10 1.34 -38.67 -31.51
N LYS A 11 2.20 -38.02 -30.71
CA LYS A 11 1.88 -36.80 -29.92
C LYS A 11 3.04 -36.39 -29.01
N THR A 12 3.96 -35.55 -29.50
CA THR A 12 4.80 -34.69 -28.63
C THR A 12 5.46 -33.54 -29.41
N LYS A 13 4.70 -32.72 -30.15
CA LYS A 13 5.26 -31.52 -30.81
C LYS A 13 4.43 -30.24 -30.75
N SER A 14 3.21 -30.26 -30.18
CA SER A 14 2.30 -29.11 -30.21
C SER A 14 2.48 -28.11 -29.05
N ASP A 15 2.88 -28.56 -27.87
CA ASP A 15 2.77 -27.71 -26.66
C ASP A 15 3.98 -26.80 -26.41
N GLN A 16 5.06 -26.96 -27.19
CA GLN A 16 6.32 -26.23 -27.01
C GLN A 16 6.44 -24.96 -27.87
N GLU A 17 5.70 -24.87 -28.98
CA GLU A 17 5.71 -23.70 -29.86
C GLU A 17 4.73 -22.61 -29.40
N ASP A 18 3.53 -22.99 -28.95
CA ASP A 18 2.52 -22.03 -28.47
C ASP A 18 2.93 -21.35 -27.16
N SER A 19 3.62 -22.07 -26.27
CA SER A 19 4.18 -21.51 -25.04
C SER A 19 5.32 -20.51 -25.30
N LYS A 20 6.17 -20.78 -26.29
CA LYS A 20 7.20 -19.82 -26.76
C LYS A 20 6.58 -18.58 -27.42
N LYS A 21 5.52 -18.76 -28.21
CA LYS A 21 4.83 -17.66 -28.90
C LYS A 21 4.08 -16.74 -27.92
N LEU A 22 3.47 -17.32 -26.87
CA LEU A 22 2.85 -16.55 -25.78
C LEU A 22 3.89 -15.77 -24.96
N SER A 23 5.04 -16.39 -24.68
CA SER A 23 6.15 -15.75 -23.94
C SER A 23 6.71 -14.54 -24.71
N LEU A 24 6.93 -14.69 -26.01
CA LEU A 24 7.40 -13.60 -26.89
C LEU A 24 6.40 -12.44 -26.95
N ASN A 25 5.11 -12.73 -27.07
CA ASN A 25 4.07 -11.70 -27.10
C ASN A 25 3.98 -10.92 -25.78
N ASN A 26 4.16 -11.61 -24.64
CA ASN A 26 4.16 -10.98 -23.32
C ASN A 26 5.39 -10.09 -23.12
N GLU A 27 6.59 -10.53 -23.54
CA GLU A 27 7.81 -9.70 -23.46
C GLU A 27 7.69 -8.43 -24.32
N VAL A 28 7.15 -8.55 -25.53
CA VAL A 28 6.92 -7.40 -26.43
C VAL A 28 5.93 -6.40 -25.82
N LEU A 29 4.82 -6.88 -25.24
CA LEU A 29 3.83 -6.04 -24.54
C LEU A 29 4.41 -5.38 -23.28
N ASN A 30 5.21 -6.12 -22.50
CA ASN A 30 5.88 -5.61 -21.31
C ASN A 30 6.85 -4.47 -21.64
N ASN A 31 7.66 -4.66 -22.69
CA ASN A 31 8.62 -3.66 -23.13
C ASN A 31 7.92 -2.39 -23.66
N ALA A 32 6.82 -2.53 -24.39
CA ALA A 32 6.03 -1.40 -24.89
C ALA A 32 5.43 -0.55 -23.76
N LEU A 33 4.86 -1.19 -22.73
CA LEU A 33 4.29 -0.49 -21.57
C LEU A 33 5.36 0.20 -20.71
N LEU A 34 6.53 -0.41 -20.62
CA LEU A 34 7.68 0.18 -19.91
C LEU A 34 8.21 1.41 -20.66
N GLU A 35 8.33 1.33 -21.98
CA GLU A 35 8.66 2.48 -22.82
C GLU A 35 7.62 3.59 -22.71
N GLU A 36 6.33 3.26 -22.74
CA GLU A 36 5.24 4.25 -22.59
C GLU A 36 5.26 4.93 -21.22
N PHE A 37 5.51 4.18 -20.13
CA PHE A 37 5.64 4.74 -18.79
C PHE A 37 6.87 5.66 -18.66
N LEU A 38 8.01 5.25 -19.23
CA LEU A 38 9.22 6.07 -19.24
C LEU A 38 9.07 7.31 -20.13
N GLU A 39 8.36 7.20 -21.26
CA GLU A 39 8.08 8.30 -22.18
C GLU A 39 7.12 9.31 -21.54
N TYR A 40 6.06 8.85 -20.87
CA TYR A 40 5.14 9.70 -20.10
C TYR A 40 5.85 10.49 -18.99
N LYS A 41 6.94 9.94 -18.45
CA LYS A 41 7.74 10.58 -17.40
C LYS A 41 8.94 11.39 -17.93
N ASN A 42 9.13 11.49 -19.25
CA ASN A 42 10.32 12.09 -19.89
C ASN A 42 11.66 11.42 -19.49
N LEU A 43 11.64 10.13 -19.18
CA LEU A 43 12.79 9.35 -18.67
C LEU A 43 13.38 8.38 -19.72
N LYS A 44 12.94 8.46 -20.97
CA LYS A 44 13.31 7.57 -22.08
C LYS A 44 14.84 7.55 -22.35
N SER A 45 15.54 8.64 -22.09
CA SER A 45 17.00 8.76 -22.29
C SER A 45 17.86 8.21 -21.15
N ALA A 46 17.26 7.86 -20.00
CA ALA A 46 17.99 7.37 -18.83
C ALA A 46 18.07 5.84 -18.75
N ASN A 47 17.27 5.11 -19.54
CA ASN A 47 17.18 3.65 -19.47
C ASN A 47 17.83 2.98 -20.70
N ASN A 48 19.16 2.93 -20.72
CA ASN A 48 19.92 2.31 -21.82
C ASN A 48 20.00 0.78 -21.74
N ASN A 49 19.42 0.16 -20.70
CA ASN A 49 19.46 -1.29 -20.50
C ASN A 49 18.05 -1.86 -20.68
N SER A 50 17.83 -2.52 -21.82
CA SER A 50 16.67 -3.36 -22.08
C SER A 50 16.60 -4.47 -21.02
N ILE A 51 15.80 -4.23 -19.99
CA ILE A 51 15.49 -5.20 -18.95
C ILE A 51 14.04 -5.59 -19.17
N SER A 52 13.82 -6.86 -19.53
CA SER A 52 12.50 -7.47 -19.59
C SER A 52 11.93 -7.50 -18.16
N PHE A 53 10.94 -6.65 -17.88
CA PHE A 53 10.14 -6.77 -16.67
C PHE A 53 8.93 -7.64 -16.98
N SER A 54 8.54 -8.54 -16.07
CA SER A 54 7.21 -9.15 -16.14
C SER A 54 6.15 -8.07 -15.88
N HIS A 55 4.95 -8.19 -16.47
CA HIS A 55 3.82 -7.28 -16.22
C HIS A 55 3.57 -7.04 -14.71
N ASN A 56 3.74 -8.08 -13.90
CA ASN A 56 3.60 -7.99 -12.44
C ASN A 56 4.71 -7.16 -11.80
N ASP A 57 5.96 -7.30 -12.27
CA ASP A 57 7.12 -6.59 -11.75
C ASP A 57 7.03 -5.09 -12.08
N LEU A 58 6.52 -4.76 -13.26
CA LEU A 58 6.24 -3.38 -13.69
C LEU A 58 5.23 -2.70 -12.79
N ARG A 59 4.09 -3.37 -12.53
CA ARG A 59 3.04 -2.82 -11.69
C ARG A 59 3.53 -2.60 -10.25
N GLU A 60 4.24 -3.58 -9.69
CA GLU A 60 4.84 -3.46 -8.37
C GLU A 60 5.86 -2.33 -8.32
N SER A 61 6.70 -2.19 -9.36
CA SER A 61 7.68 -1.10 -9.48
C SER A 61 7.01 0.28 -9.49
N VAL A 62 5.90 0.46 -10.19
CA VAL A 62 5.14 1.72 -10.19
C VAL A 62 4.55 2.02 -8.82
N GLU A 63 3.99 1.01 -8.14
CA GLU A 63 3.46 1.16 -6.79
C GLU A 63 4.56 1.54 -5.78
N ILE A 64 5.74 0.92 -5.85
CA ILE A 64 6.91 1.25 -5.03
C ILE A 64 7.37 2.68 -5.29
N ASN A 65 7.54 3.07 -6.56
CA ASN A 65 7.98 4.42 -6.93
C ASN A 65 7.03 5.49 -6.38
N LYS A 66 5.72 5.28 -6.52
CA LYS A 66 4.72 6.20 -5.97
C LYS A 66 4.83 6.28 -4.44
N LEU A 67 4.90 5.12 -3.77
CA LEU A 67 4.98 5.06 -2.32
C LEU A 67 6.27 5.71 -1.78
N ALA A 68 7.38 5.53 -2.48
CA ALA A 68 8.67 6.15 -2.14
C ALA A 68 8.60 7.67 -2.29
N ASN A 69 8.15 8.18 -3.45
CA ASN A 69 8.06 9.61 -3.70
C ASN A 69 7.12 10.33 -2.70
N ASP A 70 6.06 9.66 -2.26
CA ASP A 70 5.09 10.25 -1.32
C ASP A 70 5.56 10.22 0.15
N ASN A 71 6.46 9.29 0.55
CA ASN A 71 6.71 8.99 1.96
C ASN A 71 8.21 8.93 2.38
N LEU A 72 9.15 8.95 1.42
CA LEU A 72 10.59 9.03 1.66
C LEU A 72 11.13 10.46 1.43
N SER A 73 12.39 10.67 1.76
CA SER A 73 13.09 11.94 1.48
C SER A 73 13.36 12.10 -0.02
N PHE A 74 13.65 13.34 -0.44
CA PHE A 74 13.98 13.69 -1.82
C PHE A 74 15.18 12.89 -2.40
N GLU A 75 16.06 12.37 -1.55
CA GLU A 75 17.19 11.52 -1.96
C GLU A 75 16.74 10.22 -2.65
N TYR A 76 15.57 9.72 -2.27
CA TYR A 76 14.94 8.52 -2.84
C TYR A 76 13.93 8.82 -3.93
N ASN A 77 13.83 10.07 -4.37
CA ASN A 77 12.95 10.42 -5.47
C ASN A 77 13.42 9.75 -6.77
N THR A 78 12.48 9.17 -7.52
CA THR A 78 12.77 8.43 -8.75
C THR A 78 13.54 9.28 -9.78
N GLU A 79 13.11 10.52 -10.01
CA GLU A 79 13.74 11.41 -11.00
C GLU A 79 15.16 11.79 -10.56
N ASN A 80 15.36 12.06 -9.28
CA ASN A 80 16.67 12.37 -8.70
C ASN A 80 17.65 11.19 -8.83
N LEU A 81 17.20 9.96 -8.56
CA LEU A 81 18.06 8.78 -8.65
C LEU A 81 18.38 8.42 -10.11
N LEU A 82 17.42 8.55 -11.02
CA LEU A 82 17.66 8.33 -12.45
C LEU A 82 18.62 9.38 -13.02
N ALA A 83 18.49 10.66 -12.61
CA ALA A 83 19.42 11.72 -13.01
C ALA A 83 20.86 11.49 -12.50
N LYS A 84 21.02 10.80 -11.37
CA LYS A 84 22.33 10.37 -10.83
C LYS A 84 22.93 9.17 -11.59
N GLY A 85 22.20 8.59 -12.54
CA GLY A 85 22.68 7.49 -13.38
C GLY A 85 22.38 6.10 -12.85
N TYR A 86 21.56 5.94 -11.80
CA TYR A 86 21.09 4.64 -11.37
C TYR A 86 20.11 4.04 -12.40
N SER A 87 20.18 2.73 -12.62
CA SER A 87 19.19 2.04 -13.46
C SER A 87 17.83 1.98 -12.76
N PHE A 88 16.75 1.92 -13.52
CA PHE A 88 15.40 1.86 -12.95
C PHE A 88 15.21 0.69 -11.97
N LYS A 89 15.84 -0.46 -12.24
CA LYS A 89 15.81 -1.63 -11.36
C LYS A 89 16.52 -1.36 -10.02
N GLU A 90 17.66 -0.68 -10.04
CA GLU A 90 18.39 -0.29 -8.82
C GLU A 90 17.60 0.75 -8.02
N VAL A 91 16.96 1.70 -8.71
CA VAL A 91 16.08 2.70 -8.08
C VAL A 91 14.94 2.01 -7.33
N VAL A 92 14.20 1.12 -8.00
CA VAL A 92 13.08 0.39 -7.38
C VAL A 92 13.56 -0.48 -6.22
N LYS A 93 14.70 -1.16 -6.36
CA LYS A 93 15.31 -1.96 -5.28
C LYS A 93 15.62 -1.09 -4.06
N GLY A 94 16.37 0.00 -4.23
CA GLY A 94 16.78 0.87 -3.14
C GLY A 94 15.59 1.56 -2.45
N GLN A 95 14.60 1.99 -3.24
CA GLN A 95 13.35 2.54 -2.72
C GLN A 95 12.57 1.53 -1.88
N ALA A 96 12.47 0.28 -2.32
CA ALA A 96 11.81 -0.78 -1.57
C ALA A 96 12.52 -1.04 -0.24
N GLU A 97 13.84 -1.12 -0.24
CA GLU A 97 14.64 -1.37 0.96
C GLU A 97 14.49 -0.25 1.98
N GLU A 98 14.46 0.99 1.54
CA GLU A 98 14.33 2.15 2.43
C GLU A 98 12.90 2.35 2.94
N LEU A 99 11.89 2.00 2.13
CA LEU A 99 10.51 1.88 2.62
C LEU A 99 10.39 0.83 3.73
N ILE A 100 11.00 -0.35 3.55
CA ILE A 100 11.01 -1.41 4.56
C ILE A 100 11.74 -0.92 5.81
N ARG A 101 12.93 -0.35 5.66
CA ARG A 101 13.75 0.15 6.77
C ARG A 101 13.02 1.20 7.61
N LYS A 102 12.30 2.11 6.96
CA LYS A 102 11.62 3.23 7.64
C LYS A 102 10.29 2.81 8.28
N TYR A 103 9.52 1.93 7.64
CA TYR A 103 8.14 1.64 8.03
C TYR A 103 7.90 0.24 8.60
N VAL A 104 8.88 -0.67 8.56
CA VAL A 104 8.76 -2.03 9.12
C VAL A 104 9.71 -2.19 10.31
N LYS A 105 9.21 -2.77 11.41
CA LYS A 105 10.04 -3.01 12.59
C LYS A 105 11.04 -4.13 12.32
N ALA A 106 12.27 -4.00 12.81
CA ALA A 106 13.32 -5.01 12.63
C ALA A 106 12.88 -6.42 13.06
N THR A 107 12.07 -6.54 14.11
CA THR A 107 11.51 -7.82 14.56
C THR A 107 10.58 -8.48 13.53
N GLN A 108 9.82 -7.67 12.77
CA GLN A 108 8.97 -8.15 11.69
C GLN A 108 9.79 -8.53 10.46
N ILE A 109 10.85 -7.77 10.17
CA ILE A 109 11.80 -8.08 9.09
C ILE A 109 12.42 -9.46 9.35
N LEU A 110 12.97 -9.67 10.54
CA LEU A 110 13.56 -10.94 10.94
C LEU A 110 12.56 -12.10 10.89
N ALA A 111 11.32 -11.87 11.32
CA ALA A 111 10.29 -12.91 11.33
C ALA A 111 9.84 -13.34 9.91
N ILE A 112 9.85 -12.42 8.95
CA ILE A 112 9.39 -12.68 7.58
C ILE A 112 10.54 -13.18 6.70
N ALA A 113 11.70 -12.53 6.76
CA ALA A 113 12.83 -12.83 5.89
C ALA A 113 13.88 -13.76 6.51
N GLY A 114 13.84 -13.98 7.84
CA GLY A 114 14.86 -14.75 8.56
C GLY A 114 16.20 -14.02 8.73
N THR A 115 16.35 -12.83 8.16
CA THR A 115 17.57 -12.02 8.18
C THR A 115 17.20 -10.53 8.33
N ASN A 116 18.13 -9.73 8.86
CA ASN A 116 18.01 -8.26 8.91
C ASN A 116 18.74 -7.56 7.73
N ASN A 117 19.51 -8.30 6.93
CA ASN A 117 20.24 -7.77 5.79
C ASN A 117 19.29 -7.68 4.60
N LEU A 118 18.81 -6.48 4.29
CA LEU A 118 17.82 -6.23 3.23
C LEU A 118 18.28 -6.69 1.84
N ASP A 119 19.59 -6.63 1.57
CA ASP A 119 20.19 -7.06 0.31
C ASP A 119 20.05 -8.57 0.04
N GLU A 120 20.04 -9.38 1.10
CA GLU A 120 19.98 -10.84 1.03
C GLU A 120 18.53 -11.37 1.01
N ILE A 121 17.54 -10.48 1.11
CA ILE A 121 16.13 -10.87 1.19
C ILE A 121 15.64 -11.33 -0.19
N ASP A 122 15.07 -12.54 -0.21
CA ASP A 122 14.39 -13.12 -1.37
C ASP A 122 13.23 -12.24 -1.88
N LEU A 123 12.95 -12.32 -3.18
CA LEU A 123 11.90 -11.55 -3.85
C LEU A 123 10.52 -11.74 -3.18
N SER A 124 10.18 -12.96 -2.76
CA SER A 124 8.90 -13.25 -2.13
C SER A 124 8.78 -12.60 -0.75
N SER A 125 9.83 -12.72 0.07
CA SER A 125 9.88 -12.09 1.39
C SER A 125 9.86 -10.57 1.29
N ARG A 126 10.53 -10.00 0.28
CA ARG A 126 10.52 -8.56 0.00
C ARG A 126 9.14 -8.05 -0.35
N ALA A 127 8.41 -8.75 -1.23
CA ALA A 127 7.04 -8.39 -1.59
C ALA A 127 6.10 -8.38 -0.36
N ILE A 128 6.26 -9.35 0.55
CA ILE A 128 5.51 -9.37 1.82
C ILE A 128 5.87 -8.16 2.67
N LEU A 129 7.17 -7.86 2.83
CA LEU A 129 7.63 -6.72 3.62
C LEU A 129 7.16 -5.38 3.06
N ILE A 130 7.08 -5.22 1.74
CA ILE A 130 6.52 -4.02 1.09
C ILE A 130 5.03 -3.87 1.45
N ARG A 131 4.25 -4.96 1.46
CA ARG A 131 2.84 -4.90 1.90
C ARG A 131 2.70 -4.51 3.36
N VAL A 132 3.60 -5.01 4.22
CA VAL A 132 3.64 -4.62 5.64
C VAL A 132 3.98 -3.13 5.76
N ALA A 133 4.98 -2.65 5.02
CA ALA A 133 5.35 -1.23 4.99
C ALA A 133 4.16 -0.36 4.56
N LYS A 134 3.46 -0.72 3.48
CA LYS A 134 2.25 -0.03 3.01
C LYS A 134 1.17 0.03 4.10
N THR A 135 0.89 -1.09 4.75
CA THR A 135 -0.09 -1.15 5.84
C THR A 135 0.30 -0.23 7.00
N ASN A 136 1.58 -0.18 7.36
CA ASN A 136 2.07 0.68 8.44
C ASN A 136 2.02 2.17 8.06
N ILE A 137 2.31 2.52 6.81
CA ILE A 137 2.15 3.89 6.27
C ILE A 137 0.68 4.32 6.37
N ASP A 138 -0.25 3.47 5.92
CA ASP A 138 -1.68 3.76 5.98
C ASP A 138 -2.17 3.90 7.42
N GLN A 139 -1.69 3.04 8.33
CA GLN A 139 -1.97 3.17 9.77
C GLN A 139 -1.44 4.49 10.34
N ASN A 140 -0.24 4.92 9.94
CA ASN A 140 0.33 6.18 10.42
C ASN A 140 -0.44 7.39 9.89
N LYS A 141 -0.79 7.41 8.60
CA LYS A 141 -1.65 8.44 8.00
C LYS A 141 -3.01 8.51 8.70
N ASN A 142 -3.57 7.35 9.07
CA ASN A 142 -4.83 7.28 9.80
C ASN A 142 -4.70 7.68 11.28
N ALA A 143 -3.53 7.53 11.89
CA ALA A 143 -3.26 8.00 13.25
C ALA A 143 -3.17 9.54 13.33
N GLU A 144 -2.63 10.16 12.27
CA GLU A 144 -2.57 11.62 12.13
C GLU A 144 -3.88 12.23 11.61
N ASN A 145 -4.72 11.44 10.94
CA ASN A 145 -6.07 11.85 10.61
C ASN A 145 -6.94 11.93 11.88
N SER A 146 -7.59 13.08 12.07
CA SER A 146 -8.49 13.38 13.19
C SER A 146 -9.76 12.52 13.26
N TYR A 147 -9.93 11.55 12.36
CA TYR A 147 -10.95 10.50 12.38
C TYR A 147 -10.48 9.23 13.11
N LYS A 148 -9.61 9.38 14.11
CA LYS A 148 -9.28 8.33 15.08
C LYS A 148 -10.58 7.60 15.44
N ILE A 149 -10.64 6.28 15.17
CA ILE A 149 -11.78 5.42 15.51
C ILE A 149 -12.24 5.85 16.90
N ILE A 150 -13.45 6.40 16.96
CA ILE A 150 -14.00 6.96 18.20
C ILE A 150 -14.21 5.76 19.12
N ASN A 151 -13.17 5.42 19.89
CA ASN A 151 -13.31 4.53 21.02
C ASN A 151 -14.09 5.33 22.06
N PHE A 152 -15.40 5.08 22.10
CA PHE A 152 -16.28 5.58 23.15
C PHE A 152 -15.85 4.94 24.48
N GLN A 153 -14.83 5.51 25.12
CA GLN A 153 -14.64 5.30 26.53
C GLN A 153 -15.82 5.98 27.24
N ARG A 154 -16.63 5.16 27.90
CA ARG A 154 -17.72 5.59 28.78
C ARG A 154 -17.10 6.42 29.91
N THR A 155 -16.96 7.73 29.71
CA THR A 155 -16.52 8.62 30.78
C THR A 155 -17.59 8.65 31.87
N ASN A 156 -17.16 8.46 33.10
CA ASN A 156 -18.03 8.39 34.27
C ASN A 156 -18.85 9.69 34.43
N LEU A 157 -20.12 9.47 34.78
CA LEU A 157 -21.30 10.31 34.57
C LEU A 157 -21.52 11.44 35.58
N ASN A 158 -20.49 11.92 36.28
CA ASN A 158 -20.71 12.73 37.49
C ASN A 158 -20.18 14.16 37.41
N GLN A 159 -20.53 14.89 36.34
CA GLN A 159 -20.95 16.31 36.37
C GLN A 159 -21.23 16.76 34.92
N LYS A 160 -22.51 17.03 34.61
CA LYS A 160 -22.96 17.39 33.27
C LYS A 160 -22.61 18.84 32.95
N ASN A 161 -21.53 19.05 32.22
CA ASN A 161 -21.38 20.26 31.42
C ASN A 161 -22.45 20.23 30.31
N ASN A 162 -23.37 21.18 30.34
CA ASN A 162 -24.49 21.29 29.41
C ASN A 162 -24.60 22.74 28.95
N LEU A 163 -24.87 22.96 27.67
CA LEU A 163 -24.98 24.29 27.06
C LEU A 163 -26.15 25.11 27.64
N ARG A 164 -27.18 24.46 28.17
CA ARG A 164 -28.29 25.14 28.86
C ARG A 164 -27.93 25.68 30.24
N ASN A 165 -26.78 25.31 30.80
CA ASN A 165 -26.34 25.83 32.09
C ASN A 165 -25.72 27.22 31.90
N LYS A 166 -26.41 28.25 32.44
CA LYS A 166 -25.97 29.66 32.38
C LYS A 166 -24.60 29.91 33.02
N ASN A 167 -24.13 29.00 33.88
CA ASN A 167 -22.84 29.08 34.56
C ASN A 167 -21.79 28.12 33.96
N ALA A 168 -22.03 27.58 32.76
CA ALA A 168 -21.06 26.69 32.12
C ALA A 168 -19.86 27.50 31.59
N PHE A 169 -18.67 27.14 32.03
CA PHE A 169 -17.42 27.67 31.51
C PHE A 169 -16.71 26.58 30.69
N PHE A 170 -16.39 26.88 29.44
CA PHE A 170 -15.73 25.96 28.53
C PHE A 170 -14.29 26.42 28.31
N SER A 171 -13.33 25.78 28.98
CA SER A 171 -11.91 26.10 28.87
C SER A 171 -11.27 25.54 27.61
N THR A 172 -11.71 24.36 27.16
CA THR A 172 -11.10 23.62 26.06
C THR A 172 -12.15 23.26 25.00
N HIS A 173 -11.74 23.16 23.74
CA HIS A 173 -12.61 22.67 22.65
C HIS A 173 -13.24 21.29 22.95
N HIS A 174 -12.55 20.44 23.72
CA HIS A 174 -13.10 19.16 24.21
C HIS A 174 -14.31 19.36 25.13
N ASP A 175 -14.27 20.37 26.00
CA ASP A 175 -15.34 20.68 26.95
C ASP A 175 -16.61 21.16 26.23
N LEU A 176 -16.42 22.00 25.21
CA LEU A 176 -17.50 22.47 24.35
C LEU A 176 -18.13 21.30 23.56
N ARG A 177 -17.31 20.45 22.94
CA ARG A 177 -17.80 19.27 22.21
C ARG A 177 -18.59 18.33 23.12
N LYS A 178 -18.13 18.13 24.36
CA LYS A 178 -18.82 17.31 25.36
C LYS A 178 -20.15 17.94 25.78
N ALA A 179 -20.20 19.26 25.92
CA ALA A 179 -21.43 19.97 26.24
C ALA A 179 -22.46 19.91 25.10
N MET A 180 -22.03 20.05 23.84
CA MET A 180 -22.88 19.87 22.66
C MET A 180 -23.47 18.47 22.58
N PHE A 181 -22.66 17.45 22.82
CA PHE A 181 -23.13 16.06 22.82
C PHE A 181 -24.15 15.80 23.94
N ASN A 182 -23.90 16.35 25.13
CA ASN A 182 -24.83 16.23 26.26
C ASN A 182 -26.17 16.91 25.99
N GLU A 183 -26.17 18.08 25.35
CA GLU A 183 -27.41 18.77 24.96
C GLU A 183 -28.19 17.99 23.90
N TRP A 184 -27.50 17.47 22.88
CA TRP A 184 -28.15 16.64 21.85
C TRP A 184 -28.82 15.39 22.45
N GLU A 185 -28.15 14.72 23.39
CA GLU A 185 -28.72 13.57 24.11
C GLU A 185 -29.94 13.97 24.97
N GLU A 186 -29.97 15.17 25.54
CA GLU A 186 -31.15 15.69 26.25
C GLU A 186 -32.29 16.06 25.30
N LEU A 187 -32.03 16.75 24.20
CA LEU A 187 -33.02 17.03 23.16
C LEU A 187 -33.63 15.75 22.59
N LYS A 188 -32.79 14.74 22.35
CA LYS A 188 -33.24 13.42 21.90
C LYS A 188 -34.14 12.77 22.96
N ARG A 189 -33.75 12.77 24.24
CA ARG A 189 -34.62 12.27 25.32
C ARG A 189 -35.93 13.06 25.42
N GLU A 190 -35.89 14.39 25.38
CA GLU A 190 -37.10 15.23 25.39
C GLU A 190 -38.02 14.88 24.22
N PHE A 191 -37.48 14.77 23.00
CA PHE A 191 -38.25 14.49 21.80
C PHE A 191 -38.89 13.10 21.79
N TYR A 192 -38.13 12.06 22.19
CA TYR A 192 -38.60 10.68 22.12
C TYR A 192 -39.33 10.20 23.38
N CYS A 193 -39.01 10.75 24.56
CA CYS A 193 -39.61 10.32 25.83
C CYS A 193 -40.81 11.18 26.25
N ASN A 194 -40.91 12.47 25.87
CA ASN A 194 -42.08 13.29 26.21
C ASN A 194 -43.34 12.94 25.40
N LYS A 195 -43.24 12.09 24.35
CA LYS A 195 -44.41 11.56 23.63
C LYS A 195 -45.29 10.62 24.47
N LYS A 196 -44.85 10.18 25.66
CA LYS A 196 -45.64 9.29 26.54
C LYS A 196 -46.63 10.00 27.47
N VAL A 197 -46.72 11.34 27.45
CA VAL A 197 -47.56 12.10 28.41
C VAL A 197 -48.78 12.78 27.74
N LEU A 198 -49.01 12.56 26.45
CA LEU A 198 -50.19 13.08 25.73
C LEU A 198 -51.00 11.94 25.07
N ALA A 199 -51.29 10.90 25.84
CA ALA A 199 -52.29 9.87 25.51
C ALA A 199 -53.26 9.73 26.67
#